data_AF-A0A6J2XGY5-F1
#
_entry.id   AF-A0A6J2XGY5-F1
#
_cell.length_a   1.000
_cell.length_b   1.000
_cell.length_c   1.000
_cell.angle_alpha   90.00
_cell.angle_beta   90.00
_cell.angle_gamma   90.00
#
_symmetry.space_group_name_H-M   'P 1'
#
loop_
_entity.id
_entity.type
_entity.pdbx_description
1 polymer ?
#
loop_
_entity_poly.entity_id
_entity_poly.type
_entity_poly.pdbx_seq_one_letter_code
_entity_poly.pdbx_strand_id
1 'polypeptide(L)'
;MRFLHCADNSKPNLDDKAWKLRPFIEKLKAKYLQHYQPEKHMSYDESMIKYYGRHPCKQFIRGKPIRFGYKMWALNTTSGYLVNCELYQGKNSLRHEVYEKDFGKAAAPFVSMLDKLKGEKERPYELYFDNLFTGLNLLEHLKERGYQGTGTVRENRMAQNCPMSDKNLSQKRKRDIQGTIEKNQVLW
;
A
#
# COMPACT_ATOMS: atom_id res chain seq x y z
N MET A 1 -20.56 -20.98 14.06
CA MET A 1 -20.78 -19.60 14.53
C MET A 1 -21.74 -18.91 13.55
N ARG A 2 -23.04 -18.76 13.89
CA ARG A 2 -24.08 -18.27 12.95
C ARG A 2 -24.56 -16.84 13.23
N PHE A 3 -24.34 -16.31 14.43
CA PHE A 3 -24.94 -15.05 14.92
C PHE A 3 -23.91 -13.98 15.28
N LEU A 4 -22.69 -14.07 14.74
CA LEU A 4 -21.68 -13.04 14.96
C LEU A 4 -22.00 -11.84 14.07
N HIS A 5 -22.21 -10.67 14.70
CA HIS A 5 -22.46 -9.40 14.03
C HIS A 5 -21.49 -8.34 14.53
N CYS A 6 -20.92 -7.57 13.61
CA CYS A 6 -19.93 -6.53 13.91
C CYS A 6 -20.46 -5.11 13.61
N ALA A 7 -21.69 -4.98 13.12
CA ALA A 7 -22.33 -3.72 12.78
C ALA A 7 -23.84 -3.77 13.03
N ASP A 8 -24.45 -2.61 13.21
CA ASP A 8 -25.90 -2.44 13.34
C ASP A 8 -26.56 -2.55 11.95
N ASN A 9 -27.37 -3.61 11.75
CA ASN A 9 -28.02 -3.86 10.47
C ASN A 9 -29.14 -2.84 10.14
N SER A 10 -29.60 -2.05 11.10
CA SER A 10 -30.60 -1.00 10.87
C SER A 10 -30.02 0.23 10.17
N LYS A 11 -28.69 0.35 10.09
CA LYS A 11 -27.98 1.52 9.52
C LYS A 11 -26.94 1.08 8.48
N PRO A 12 -27.35 0.52 7.33
CA PRO A 12 -26.42 0.07 6.30
C PRO A 12 -25.70 1.26 5.65
N ASN A 13 -24.39 1.12 5.45
CA ASN A 13 -23.63 2.02 4.58
C ASN A 13 -23.48 1.34 3.21
N LEU A 14 -24.24 1.81 2.22
CA LEU A 14 -24.26 1.23 0.87
C LEU A 14 -23.02 1.55 0.05
N ASP A 15 -22.27 2.59 0.45
CA ASP A 15 -21.02 2.99 -0.19
C ASP A 15 -19.85 2.10 0.24
N ASP A 16 -19.89 1.52 1.44
CA ASP A 16 -18.86 0.60 1.94
C ASP A 16 -19.29 -0.86 1.75
N LYS A 17 -18.74 -1.57 0.77
CA LYS A 17 -19.06 -3.01 0.57
C LYS A 17 -18.63 -3.88 1.76
N ALA A 18 -17.80 -3.37 2.67
CA ALA A 18 -17.41 -4.04 3.90
C ALA A 18 -18.04 -3.44 5.17
N TRP A 19 -19.12 -2.65 5.04
CA TRP A 19 -19.75 -1.94 6.16
C TRP A 19 -20.08 -2.85 7.36
N LYS A 20 -20.46 -4.10 7.11
CA LYS A 20 -20.78 -5.09 8.16
C LYS A 20 -19.59 -5.44 9.06
N LEU A 21 -18.38 -5.31 8.55
CA LEU A 21 -17.13 -5.57 9.28
C LEU A 21 -16.39 -4.28 9.66
N ARG A 22 -16.76 -3.14 9.08
CA ARG A 22 -16.05 -1.86 9.25
C ARG A 22 -15.84 -1.48 10.72
N PRO A 23 -16.83 -1.55 11.63
CA PRO A 23 -16.60 -1.17 13.03
C PRO A 23 -15.58 -2.07 13.72
N PHE A 24 -15.52 -3.35 13.35
CA PHE A 24 -14.55 -4.29 13.88
C PHE A 24 -13.15 -4.05 13.30
N ILE A 25 -13.05 -3.84 11.99
CA ILE A 25 -11.78 -3.54 11.32
C ILE A 25 -11.16 -2.24 11.86
N GLU A 26 -11.94 -1.18 12.03
CA GLU A 26 -11.43 0.09 12.56
C GLU A 26 -11.01 -0.03 14.03
N LYS A 27 -11.72 -0.83 14.85
CA LYS A 27 -11.27 -1.17 16.22
C LYS A 27 -9.93 -1.90 16.22
N LEU A 28 -9.73 -2.86 15.31
CA LEU A 28 -8.45 -3.57 15.18
C LEU A 28 -7.33 -2.64 14.72
N LYS A 29 -7.56 -1.82 13.69
CA LYS A 29 -6.58 -0.82 13.21
C LYS A 29 -6.17 0.15 14.31
N ALA A 30 -7.11 0.61 15.13
CA ALA A 30 -6.81 1.44 16.28
C ALA A 30 -5.91 0.73 17.30
N LYS A 31 -6.15 -0.57 17.54
CA LYS A 31 -5.31 -1.38 18.44
C LYS A 31 -3.93 -1.67 17.86
N TYR A 32 -3.82 -1.90 16.56
CA TYR A 32 -2.53 -2.07 15.88
C TYR A 32 -1.67 -0.82 16.05
N LEU A 33 -2.24 0.36 15.78
CA LEU A 33 -1.51 1.62 15.96
C LEU A 33 -1.19 1.91 17.44
N GLN A 34 -2.08 1.55 18.37
CA GLN A 34 -1.84 1.74 19.81
C GLN A 34 -0.65 0.93 20.33
N HIS A 35 -0.45 -0.29 19.81
CA HIS A 35 0.57 -1.22 20.27
C HIS A 35 1.78 -1.30 19.33
N TYR A 36 1.76 -0.54 18.23
CA TYR A 36 2.86 -0.45 17.29
C TYR A 36 4.10 0.12 17.99
N GLN A 37 5.21 -0.62 17.91
CA GLN A 37 6.53 -0.12 18.29
C GLN A 37 7.26 0.33 17.02
N PRO A 38 7.70 1.59 16.96
CA PRO A 38 8.35 2.13 15.77
C PRO A 38 9.59 1.35 15.32
N GLU A 39 9.57 0.85 14.09
CA GLU A 39 10.73 0.24 13.44
C GLU A 39 11.18 1.10 12.25
N LYS A 40 12.49 1.15 12.01
CA LYS A 40 13.06 1.93 10.89
C LYS A 40 12.57 1.42 9.54
N HIS A 41 12.46 0.11 9.37
CA HIS A 41 12.17 -0.54 8.10
C HIS A 41 10.74 -1.09 8.08
N MET A 42 9.94 -0.69 7.10
CA MET A 42 8.57 -1.17 6.91
C MET A 42 8.30 -1.52 5.45
N SER A 43 7.44 -2.51 5.22
CA SER A 43 7.01 -2.94 3.89
C SER A 43 5.53 -2.68 3.66
N TYR A 44 5.18 -2.19 2.48
CA TYR A 44 3.80 -2.10 2.01
C TYR A 44 3.57 -3.06 0.85
N ASP A 45 2.65 -3.99 1.04
CA ASP A 45 2.35 -5.05 0.07
C ASP A 45 0.89 -5.54 0.21
N GLU A 46 0.56 -6.59 -0.54
CA GLU A 46 -0.75 -7.19 -0.62
C GLU A 46 -0.81 -8.48 0.18
N SER A 47 -1.81 -8.58 1.03
CA SER A 47 -2.19 -9.82 1.69
C SER A 47 -3.48 -10.39 1.11
N MET A 48 -3.53 -11.72 1.00
CA MET A 48 -4.70 -12.45 0.51
C MET A 48 -5.31 -13.29 1.61
N ILE A 49 -6.59 -13.05 1.91
CA ILE A 49 -7.38 -13.82 2.86
C ILE A 49 -8.28 -14.79 2.09
N LYS A 50 -8.00 -16.09 2.22
CA LYS A 50 -8.70 -17.17 1.48
C LYS A 50 -10.21 -17.14 1.72
N TYR A 51 -10.99 -17.03 0.65
CA TYR A 51 -12.44 -17.07 0.71
C TYR A 51 -13.05 -17.48 -0.64
N TYR A 52 -13.98 -18.43 -0.63
CA TYR A 52 -14.61 -18.97 -1.85
C TYR A 52 -16.07 -18.58 -2.05
N GLY A 53 -16.73 -18.06 -1.02
CA GLY A 53 -18.15 -17.70 -1.08
C GLY A 53 -18.44 -16.51 -2.02
N ARG A 54 -19.72 -16.13 -2.10
CA ARG A 54 -20.15 -15.02 -2.94
C ARG A 54 -20.02 -13.70 -2.16
N HIS A 55 -19.14 -12.83 -2.62
CA HIS A 55 -19.02 -11.47 -2.08
C HIS A 55 -18.43 -10.53 -3.15
N PRO A 56 -18.94 -9.30 -3.31
CA PRO A 56 -18.44 -8.35 -4.33
C PRO A 56 -16.96 -7.96 -4.19
N CYS A 57 -16.42 -7.96 -2.97
CA CYS A 57 -15.00 -7.68 -2.73
C CYS A 57 -14.05 -8.85 -3.05
N LYS A 58 -14.57 -10.05 -3.33
CA LYS A 58 -13.72 -11.21 -3.63
C LYS A 58 -12.90 -10.96 -4.89
N GLN A 59 -11.60 -11.14 -4.81
CA GLN A 59 -10.65 -11.01 -5.91
C GLN A 59 -10.15 -12.39 -6.36
N PHE A 60 -9.80 -12.47 -7.64
CA PHE A 60 -9.01 -13.56 -8.20
C PHE A 60 -7.65 -13.03 -8.63
N ILE A 61 -6.57 -13.60 -8.08
CA ILE A 61 -5.19 -13.24 -8.46
C ILE A 61 -4.48 -14.49 -8.97
N ARG A 62 -4.23 -14.52 -10.27
CA ARG A 62 -3.49 -15.61 -10.91
C ARG A 62 -2.06 -15.64 -10.39
N GLY A 63 -1.53 -16.84 -10.12
CA GLY A 63 -0.13 -17.04 -9.72
C GLY A 63 0.17 -16.92 -8.22
N LYS A 64 -0.76 -16.39 -7.40
CA LYS A 64 -0.60 -16.42 -5.93
C LYS A 64 -1.06 -17.79 -5.36
N PRO A 65 -0.48 -18.26 -4.23
CA PRO A 65 -0.92 -19.49 -3.57
C PRO A 65 -2.41 -19.47 -3.21
N ILE A 66 -2.87 -18.33 -2.66
CA ILE A 66 -4.29 -18.06 -2.42
C ILE A 66 -4.84 -17.28 -3.62
N ARG A 67 -5.47 -17.99 -4.55
CA ARG A 67 -5.98 -17.40 -5.79
C ARG A 67 -7.30 -16.67 -5.63
N PHE A 68 -8.17 -17.13 -4.73
CA PHE A 68 -9.49 -16.56 -4.47
C PHE A 68 -9.60 -16.10 -3.03
N GLY A 69 -9.95 -14.84 -2.83
CA GLY A 69 -10.04 -14.29 -1.48
C GLY A 69 -10.29 -12.80 -1.43
N TYR A 70 -10.21 -12.26 -0.22
CA TYR A 70 -10.16 -10.82 0.00
C TYR A 70 -8.72 -10.35 -0.14
N LYS A 71 -8.53 -9.32 -0.96
CA LYS A 71 -7.26 -8.62 -1.09
C LYS A 71 -7.22 -7.49 -0.07
N MET A 72 -6.16 -7.40 0.71
CA MET A 72 -5.90 -6.31 1.64
C MET A 72 -4.55 -5.68 1.33
N TRP A 73 -4.50 -4.36 1.38
CA TRP A 73 -3.26 -3.62 1.45
C TRP A 73 -2.77 -3.65 2.90
N ALA A 74 -1.50 -3.95 3.11
CA ALA A 74 -0.94 -4.16 4.44
C ALA A 74 0.39 -3.41 4.56
N LEU A 75 0.51 -2.62 5.63
CA LEU A 75 1.74 -1.98 6.06
C LEU A 75 2.29 -2.76 7.25
N ASN A 76 3.47 -3.35 7.08
CA ASN A 76 4.07 -4.23 8.06
C ASN A 76 5.48 -3.78 8.44
N THR A 77 5.89 -4.10 9.65
CA THR A 77 7.28 -3.97 10.09
C THR A 77 8.15 -5.14 9.62
N THR A 78 9.45 -5.05 9.86
CA THR A 78 10.40 -6.13 9.52
C THR A 78 10.17 -7.36 10.40
N SER A 79 9.73 -7.17 11.65
CA SER A 79 9.33 -8.24 12.56
C SER A 79 8.01 -8.93 12.17
N GLY A 80 7.30 -8.42 11.15
CA GLY A 80 6.03 -8.96 10.68
C GLY A 80 4.81 -8.39 11.40
N TYR A 81 4.98 -7.37 12.25
CA TYR A 81 3.86 -6.68 12.90
C TYR A 81 3.03 -5.92 11.87
N LEU A 82 1.71 -6.11 11.89
CA LEU A 82 0.79 -5.37 11.03
C LEU A 82 0.51 -3.99 11.64
N VAL A 83 1.09 -2.95 11.05
CA VAL A 83 0.94 -1.56 11.50
C VAL A 83 -0.44 -1.03 11.12
N ASN A 84 -0.83 -1.23 9.86
CA ASN A 84 -2.12 -0.80 9.34
C ASN A 84 -2.52 -1.60 8.10
N CYS A 85 -3.80 -1.56 7.75
CA CYS A 85 -4.31 -2.24 6.57
C CYS A 85 -5.58 -1.62 6.02
N GLU A 86 -5.86 -1.89 4.74
CA GLU A 86 -7.10 -1.47 4.08
C GLU A 86 -7.62 -2.56 3.14
N LEU A 87 -8.91 -2.83 3.21
CA LEU A 87 -9.54 -3.82 2.35
C LEU A 87 -9.72 -3.26 0.94
N TYR A 88 -9.28 -4.02 -0.07
CA TYR A 88 -9.52 -3.67 -1.45
C TYR A 88 -10.97 -3.99 -1.86
N GLN A 89 -11.71 -2.96 -2.27
CA GLN A 89 -13.14 -3.07 -2.60
C GLN A 89 -13.46 -2.89 -4.09
N GLY A 90 -12.45 -2.84 -4.96
CA GLY A 90 -12.65 -2.62 -6.39
C GLY A 90 -13.07 -1.17 -6.70
N LYS A 91 -14.17 -0.98 -7.45
CA LYS A 91 -14.80 0.35 -7.61
C LYS A 91 -15.64 0.67 -6.38
N ASN A 92 -15.33 1.78 -5.72
CA ASN A 92 -15.91 2.22 -4.46
C ASN A 92 -16.03 3.76 -4.50
N SER A 93 -17.05 4.34 -3.87
CA SER A 93 -17.25 5.77 -3.66
C SER A 93 -16.40 6.32 -2.51
N LEU A 94 -16.02 5.50 -1.53
CA LEU A 94 -15.19 5.88 -0.37
C LEU A 94 -13.69 5.90 -0.68
N ARG A 95 -13.32 6.31 -1.89
CA ARG A 95 -11.92 6.35 -2.34
C ARG A 95 -11.23 7.60 -1.81
N HIS A 96 -9.92 7.53 -1.68
CA HIS A 96 -9.10 8.71 -1.46
C HIS A 96 -8.91 9.42 -2.80
N GLU A 97 -9.93 10.11 -3.33
CA GLU A 97 -9.89 10.66 -4.70
C GLU A 97 -8.67 11.54 -4.96
N VAL A 98 -8.27 12.36 -3.99
CA VAL A 98 -7.05 13.18 -4.05
C VAL A 98 -5.81 12.30 -4.21
N TYR A 99 -5.59 11.35 -3.29
CA TYR A 99 -4.42 10.47 -3.35
C TYR A 99 -4.45 9.49 -4.53
N GLU A 100 -5.62 9.03 -4.98
CA GLU A 100 -5.73 8.18 -6.15
C GLU A 100 -5.35 8.94 -7.43
N LYS A 101 -5.64 10.25 -7.50
CA LYS A 101 -5.22 11.10 -8.61
C LYS A 101 -3.70 11.28 -8.65
N ASP A 102 -3.08 11.49 -7.48
CA ASP A 102 -1.66 11.83 -7.40
C ASP A 102 -0.73 10.61 -7.42
N PHE A 103 -1.14 9.52 -6.75
CA PHE A 103 -0.30 8.33 -6.52
C PHE A 103 -0.86 7.06 -7.16
N GLY A 104 -2.09 7.10 -7.66
CA GLY A 104 -2.79 5.93 -8.18
C GLY A 104 -3.42 5.06 -7.10
N LYS A 105 -4.35 4.22 -7.54
CA LYS A 105 -5.23 3.40 -6.67
C LYS A 105 -4.51 2.49 -5.67
N ALA A 106 -3.35 1.96 -6.04
CA ALA A 106 -2.61 1.01 -5.22
C ALA A 106 -1.82 1.70 -4.09
N ALA A 107 -1.26 2.89 -4.36
CA ALA A 107 -0.46 3.65 -3.41
C ALA A 107 -1.28 4.64 -2.58
N ALA A 108 -2.47 5.04 -3.02
CA ALA A 108 -3.32 5.95 -2.25
C ALA A 108 -3.65 5.47 -0.81
N PRO A 109 -3.98 4.18 -0.57
CA PRO A 109 -4.18 3.68 0.79
C PRO A 109 -2.89 3.72 1.62
N PHE A 110 -1.72 3.55 1.00
CA PHE A 110 -0.43 3.62 1.69
C PHE A 110 -0.21 5.00 2.28
N VAL A 111 -0.38 6.05 1.48
CA VAL A 111 -0.24 7.44 1.94
C VAL A 111 -1.20 7.73 3.09
N SER A 112 -2.47 7.32 2.96
CA SER A 112 -3.44 7.48 4.04
C SER A 112 -3.08 6.71 5.32
N MET A 113 -2.44 5.53 5.21
CA MET A 113 -1.93 4.80 6.38
C MET A 113 -0.78 5.56 7.05
N LEU A 114 0.13 6.14 6.26
CA LEU A 114 1.24 6.95 6.78
C LEU A 114 0.75 8.22 7.48
N ASP A 115 -0.35 8.83 7.05
CA ASP A 115 -0.92 10.00 7.72
C ASP A 115 -1.45 9.70 9.13
N LYS A 116 -1.79 8.43 9.39
CA LYS A 116 -2.28 7.96 10.69
C LYS A 116 -1.16 7.64 11.67
N LEU A 117 0.10 7.61 11.22
CA LEU A 117 1.26 7.45 12.09
C LEU A 117 1.48 8.76 12.86
N LYS A 118 0.99 8.80 14.10
CA LYS A 118 1.19 9.93 15.01
C LYS A 118 2.53 9.76 15.74
N GLY A 119 3.39 10.78 15.72
CA GLY A 119 4.55 10.87 16.63
C GLY A 119 5.93 10.63 16.05
N GLU A 120 6.08 10.51 14.72
CA GLU A 120 7.37 10.14 14.12
C GLU A 120 7.82 11.03 12.97
N LYS A 121 7.49 12.33 13.02
CA LYS A 121 8.12 13.32 12.12
C LYS A 121 9.63 13.44 12.34
N GLU A 122 10.20 12.76 13.33
CA GLU A 122 11.62 12.76 13.68
C GLU A 122 12.37 11.47 13.30
N ARG A 123 11.69 10.44 12.74
CA ARG A 123 12.32 9.17 12.39
C ARG A 123 12.28 8.92 10.89
N PRO A 124 13.43 8.79 10.21
CA PRO A 124 13.44 8.53 8.77
C PRO A 124 13.09 7.06 8.52
N TYR A 125 11.81 6.74 8.35
CA TYR A 125 11.39 5.42 7.91
C TYR A 125 12.00 5.08 6.55
N GLU A 126 12.40 3.83 6.39
CA GLU A 126 12.77 3.22 5.12
C GLU A 126 11.65 2.28 4.68
N LEU A 127 10.93 2.71 3.65
CA LEU A 127 9.70 2.11 3.17
C LEU A 127 9.98 1.29 1.92
N TYR A 128 9.58 0.02 1.95
CA TYR A 128 9.79 -0.92 0.85
C TYR A 128 8.46 -1.31 0.23
N PHE A 129 8.39 -1.33 -1.10
CA PHE A 129 7.18 -1.71 -1.82
C PHE A 129 7.51 -2.25 -3.22
N ASP A 130 6.59 -3.04 -3.76
CA ASP A 130 6.77 -3.67 -5.07
C ASP A 130 6.51 -2.69 -6.24
N ASN A 131 6.69 -3.18 -7.47
CA ASN A 131 6.48 -2.37 -8.68
C ASN A 131 5.03 -1.96 -8.96
N LEU A 132 4.03 -2.55 -8.30
CA LEU A 132 2.65 -2.12 -8.44
C LEU A 132 2.48 -0.73 -7.84
N PHE A 133 3.16 -0.48 -6.72
CA PHE A 133 3.06 0.75 -5.94
C PHE A 133 4.03 1.84 -6.38
N THR A 134 5.22 1.46 -6.84
CA THR A 134 6.27 2.43 -7.17
C THR A 134 5.86 3.37 -8.30
N GLY A 135 5.94 4.67 -8.02
CA GLY A 135 5.79 5.78 -8.96
C GLY A 135 6.59 7.00 -8.49
N LEU A 136 6.99 7.88 -9.42
CA LEU A 136 7.84 9.03 -9.11
C LEU A 136 7.18 9.99 -8.12
N ASN A 137 5.90 10.31 -8.30
CA ASN A 137 5.13 11.17 -7.39
C ASN A 137 5.12 10.62 -5.96
N LEU A 138 5.02 9.30 -5.79
CA LEU A 138 5.08 8.67 -4.48
C LEU A 138 6.46 8.86 -3.85
N LEU A 139 7.54 8.63 -4.59
CA LEU A 139 8.90 8.79 -4.09
C LEU A 139 9.21 10.23 -3.69
N GLU A 140 8.76 11.20 -4.50
CA GLU A 140 8.88 12.63 -4.18
C GLU A 140 8.11 12.98 -2.91
N HIS A 141 6.86 12.54 -2.80
CA HIS A 141 6.04 12.77 -1.60
C HIS A 141 6.64 12.16 -0.35
N LEU A 142 7.23 10.96 -0.44
CA LEU A 142 7.94 10.34 0.69
C LEU A 142 9.17 11.15 1.09
N LYS A 143 9.96 11.62 0.12
CA LYS A 143 11.13 12.47 0.37
C LYS A 143 10.76 13.78 1.06
N GLU A 144 9.70 14.45 0.60
CA GLU A 144 9.17 15.68 1.22
C GLU A 144 8.74 15.46 2.68
N ARG A 145 8.28 14.25 3.00
CA ARG A 145 7.93 13.84 4.37
C ARG A 145 9.13 13.40 5.22
N GLY A 146 10.34 13.39 4.67
CA GLY A 146 11.55 12.91 5.36
C GLY A 146 11.68 11.39 5.41
N TYR A 147 10.93 10.66 4.58
CA TYR A 147 10.99 9.19 4.47
C TYR A 147 11.82 8.78 3.26
N GLN A 148 12.41 7.59 3.34
CA GLN A 148 13.06 6.94 2.21
C GLN A 148 12.10 5.91 1.61
N GLY A 149 11.96 5.91 0.29
CA GLY A 149 11.16 4.93 -0.44
C GLY A 149 12.03 4.08 -1.35
N THR A 150 11.91 2.76 -1.27
CA THR A 150 12.62 1.80 -2.12
C THR A 150 11.61 0.87 -2.78
N GLY A 151 11.64 0.81 -4.10
CA GLY A 151 10.82 -0.12 -4.85
C GLY A 151 11.33 -0.28 -6.27
N THR A 152 10.95 -1.39 -6.89
CA THR A 152 11.24 -1.61 -8.32
C THR A 152 10.30 -0.76 -9.18
N VAL A 153 10.81 -0.08 -10.20
CA VAL A 153 9.99 0.70 -11.15
C VAL A 153 9.79 -0.14 -12.42
N ARG A 154 8.57 -0.13 -12.99
CA ARG A 154 8.35 -0.70 -14.32
C ARG A 154 8.83 0.30 -15.38
N GLU A 155 9.51 -0.18 -16.41
CA GLU A 155 10.03 0.64 -17.51
C GLU A 155 8.96 1.56 -18.11
N ASN A 156 7.74 1.04 -18.31
CA ASN A 156 6.61 1.80 -18.85
C ASN A 156 6.03 2.87 -17.91
N ARG A 157 6.58 3.03 -16.70
CA ARG A 157 6.27 4.12 -15.77
C ARG A 157 7.40 5.14 -15.64
N MET A 158 8.50 4.95 -16.37
CA MET A 158 9.58 5.93 -16.45
C MET A 158 9.32 6.94 -17.56
N ALA A 159 9.83 8.16 -17.40
CA ALA A 159 9.80 9.16 -18.47
C ALA A 159 10.56 8.64 -19.70
N GLN A 160 10.10 9.03 -20.89
CA GLN A 160 10.59 8.50 -22.17
C GLN A 160 12.10 8.72 -22.38
N ASN A 161 12.69 9.71 -21.70
CA ASN A 161 14.11 10.06 -21.74
C ASN A 161 14.87 9.69 -20.44
N CYS A 162 14.34 8.81 -19.59
CA CYS A 162 15.03 8.40 -18.37
C CYS A 162 16.27 7.56 -18.72
N PRO A 163 17.50 7.95 -18.33
CA PRO A 163 18.72 7.21 -18.67
C PRO A 163 18.71 5.73 -18.23
N MET A 164 17.87 5.38 -17.25
CA MET A 164 17.71 4.03 -16.71
C MET A 164 16.87 3.10 -17.60
N SER A 165 16.23 3.60 -18.65
CA SER A 165 15.48 2.77 -19.61
C SER A 165 16.38 2.06 -20.63
N ASP A 166 17.69 2.34 -20.62
CA ASP A 166 18.64 1.66 -21.49
C ASP A 166 18.74 0.17 -21.10
N LYS A 167 18.35 -0.71 -22.03
CA LYS A 167 18.36 -2.17 -21.86
C LYS A 167 19.76 -2.72 -21.54
N ASN A 168 20.81 -1.95 -21.83
CA ASN A 168 22.19 -2.32 -21.53
C ASN A 168 22.57 -2.12 -20.06
N LEU A 169 21.85 -1.28 -19.31
CA LEU A 169 22.05 -1.09 -17.86
C LEU A 169 21.36 -2.17 -17.01
N SER A 170 20.42 -2.91 -17.59
CA SER A 170 19.53 -3.85 -16.90
C SER A 170 20.00 -5.32 -16.93
N GLN A 171 21.30 -5.55 -17.13
CA GLN A 171 21.90 -6.85 -16.79
C GLN A 171 21.75 -7.11 -15.28
N LYS A 172 21.33 -8.33 -14.90
CA LYS A 172 21.29 -8.76 -13.49
C LYS A 172 22.70 -8.67 -12.89
N ARG A 173 23.02 -7.54 -12.26
CA ARG A 173 24.22 -7.39 -11.44
C ARG A 173 23.94 -7.96 -10.04
N LYS A 174 24.97 -8.34 -9.28
CA LYS A 174 24.82 -8.59 -7.83
C LYS A 174 24.15 -7.37 -7.20
N ARG A 175 23.32 -7.59 -6.17
CA ARG A 175 22.41 -6.60 -5.55
C ARG A 175 23.17 -5.49 -4.79
N ASP A 176 24.03 -4.74 -5.47
CA ASP A 176 24.95 -3.79 -4.83
C ASP A 176 24.93 -2.39 -5.49
N ILE A 177 23.96 -2.08 -6.37
CA ILE A 177 23.89 -0.75 -7.00
C ILE A 177 22.70 0.05 -6.44
N GLN A 178 23.01 0.97 -5.53
CA GLN A 178 22.16 2.13 -5.25
C GLN A 178 22.34 3.15 -6.38
N GLY A 179 21.26 3.39 -7.13
CA GLY A 179 21.18 4.50 -8.08
C GLY A 179 20.30 5.60 -7.49
N THR A 180 20.87 6.78 -7.27
CA THR A 180 20.14 7.99 -6.89
C THR A 180 19.98 8.85 -8.12
N ILE A 181 18.74 9.11 -8.56
CA ILE A 181 18.47 10.13 -9.59
C ILE A 181 17.86 11.33 -8.88
N GLU A 182 18.56 12.45 -8.95
CA GLU A 182 18.07 13.73 -8.49
C GLU A 182 17.48 14.54 -9.65
N LYS A 183 16.49 15.39 -9.33
CA LYS A 183 15.72 16.21 -10.28
C LYS A 183 16.59 17.02 -11.27
N ASN A 184 17.84 17.33 -10.92
CA ASN A 184 18.76 18.10 -11.75
C ASN A 184 19.43 17.30 -12.89
N GLN A 185 19.16 16.00 -13.02
CA GLN A 185 19.71 15.17 -14.11
C GLN A 185 18.71 14.86 -15.24
N VAL A 186 17.49 15.39 -15.16
CA VAL A 186 16.48 15.22 -16.21
C VAL A 186 16.08 16.61 -16.71
N LEU A 187 16.73 17.05 -17.78
CA LEU A 187 16.27 18.21 -18.55
C LEU A 187 14.97 17.80 -19.27
N TRP A 188 13.92 18.61 -19.08
CA TRP A 188 12.58 18.42 -19.63
C TRP A 188 12.56 18.37 -21.15
#